data_AF-A0A382LXW7-F1
#
_entry.id   AF-A0A382LXW7-F1
#
_cell.length_a   1.000
_cell.length_b   1.000
_cell.length_c   1.000
_cell.angle_alpha   90.00
_cell.angle_beta   90.00
_cell.angle_gamma   90.00
#
_symmetry.space_group_name_H-M   'P 1'
#
loop_
_entity.id
_entity.type
_entity.pdbx_description
1 polymer ?
#
loop_
_entity_poly.entity_id
_entity_poly.type
_entity_poly.pdbx_seq_one_letter_code
_entity_poly.pdbx_strand_id
1 'polypeptide(L)'
;GLVVYHWGMGAKKVEHVGPFLKFFGGCHGGPDRKYTVVKEAKFQVASPKHPVMAGIKPFEIPFEEFYYKLKVPKAPKNWRALVQVPIEGNAETVGWAWERSDGGRSVGYSGLHFHVNWRHRQYQRLIAQAVLWTLKLPVPKDGFKVKLDPKALELK
;
A
#
# COMPACT_ATOMS: atom_id res chain seq x y z
N GLY A 1 10.05 -7.82 -9.00
CA GLY A 1 8.78 -7.20 -8.54
C GLY A 1 9.02 -5.74 -8.17
N LEU A 2 7.97 -4.96 -7.96
CA LEU A 2 8.06 -3.58 -7.49
C LEU A 2 7.26 -3.41 -6.21
N VAL A 3 7.85 -2.76 -5.22
CA VAL A 3 7.17 -2.37 -4.00
C VAL A 3 7.39 -0.88 -3.84
N VAL A 4 6.30 -0.11 -3.68
CA VAL A 4 6.41 1.34 -3.57
C VAL A 4 5.53 1.83 -2.44
N TYR A 5 6.15 2.61 -1.56
CA TYR A 5 5.55 3.12 -0.34
C TYR A 5 5.58 4.64 -0.31
N HIS A 6 4.53 5.21 0.26
CA HIS A 6 4.41 6.64 0.53
C HIS A 6 4.94 7.49 -0.64
N TRP A 7 5.96 8.32 -0.42
CA TRP A 7 6.38 9.26 -1.45
C TRP A 7 6.99 8.60 -2.69
N GLY A 8 7.39 7.33 -2.59
CA GLY A 8 7.88 6.56 -3.72
C GLY A 8 6.85 6.44 -4.85
N MET A 9 5.53 6.56 -4.57
CA MET A 9 4.48 6.50 -5.60
C MET A 9 4.15 7.87 -6.21
N GLY A 10 4.99 8.86 -5.96
CA GLY A 10 4.86 10.23 -6.43
C GLY A 10 5.27 10.41 -7.89
N ALA A 11 4.35 10.87 -8.73
CA ALA A 11 4.62 11.29 -10.11
C ALA A 11 4.23 12.77 -10.29
N LYS A 12 5.04 13.69 -9.76
CA LYS A 12 4.71 15.14 -9.67
C LYS A 12 4.36 15.75 -11.04
N LYS A 13 5.13 15.43 -12.08
CA LYS A 13 4.85 15.87 -13.46
C LYS A 13 3.92 14.89 -14.16
N VAL A 14 2.95 15.42 -14.92
CA VAL A 14 1.93 14.62 -15.61
C VAL A 14 2.55 13.62 -16.61
N GLU A 15 3.67 13.99 -17.25
CA GLU A 15 4.40 13.15 -18.19
C GLU A 15 4.90 11.82 -17.57
N HIS A 16 5.09 11.78 -16.24
CA HIS A 16 5.55 10.59 -15.53
C HIS A 16 4.39 9.67 -15.13
N VAL A 17 3.15 10.15 -15.10
CA VAL A 17 1.98 9.35 -14.66
C VAL A 17 1.80 8.12 -15.54
N GLY A 18 1.76 8.29 -16.86
CA GLY A 18 1.58 7.17 -17.80
C GLY A 18 2.61 6.05 -17.64
N PRO A 19 3.93 6.36 -17.71
CA PRO A 19 4.98 5.40 -17.44
C PRO A 19 4.86 4.73 -16.06
N PHE A 20 4.58 5.51 -15.01
CA PHE A 20 4.45 4.97 -13.66
C PHE A 20 3.29 3.96 -13.56
N LEU A 21 2.13 4.29 -14.12
CA LEU A 21 0.98 3.39 -14.15
C LEU A 21 1.26 2.11 -14.94
N LYS A 22 2.00 2.20 -16.06
CA LYS A 22 2.35 1.05 -16.90
C LYS A 22 3.18 0.01 -16.14
N PHE A 23 4.11 0.45 -15.29
CA PHE A 23 4.96 -0.46 -14.53
C PHE A 23 4.38 -0.84 -13.17
N PHE A 24 3.78 0.12 -12.48
CA PHE A 24 3.49 -0.02 -11.06
C PHE A 24 1.99 -0.17 -10.73
N GLY A 25 1.11 0.33 -11.59
CA GLY A 25 -0.33 0.11 -11.45
C GLY A 25 -1.05 1.07 -10.50
N GLY A 26 -0.39 2.10 -9.99
CA GLY A 26 -1.06 3.19 -9.28
C GLY A 26 -0.11 4.32 -8.93
N CYS A 27 -0.57 5.56 -8.80
CA CYS A 27 0.30 6.64 -8.32
C CYS A 27 -0.47 7.83 -7.74
N HIS A 28 0.22 8.60 -6.91
CA HIS A 28 -0.13 9.96 -6.56
C HIS A 28 0.61 10.89 -7.53
N GLY A 29 -0.06 11.34 -8.58
CA GLY A 29 0.63 12.07 -9.65
C GLY A 29 -0.21 13.15 -10.31
N GLY A 30 0.49 14.07 -10.96
CA GLY A 30 -0.09 15.23 -11.61
C GLY A 30 -0.36 16.43 -10.68
N PRO A 31 -0.92 17.51 -11.25
CA PRO A 31 -1.26 18.72 -10.49
C PRO A 31 -2.45 18.52 -9.55
N ASP A 32 -3.35 17.56 -9.85
CA ASP A 32 -4.57 17.26 -9.11
C ASP A 32 -4.40 16.20 -8.02
N ARG A 33 -3.15 15.89 -7.67
CA ARG A 33 -2.79 14.91 -6.65
C ARG A 33 -3.38 15.28 -5.28
N LYS A 34 -3.88 14.28 -4.56
CA LYS A 34 -4.59 14.47 -3.28
C LYS A 34 -3.91 13.70 -2.15
N TYR A 35 -3.74 14.39 -1.02
CA TYR A 35 -3.23 13.80 0.21
C TYR A 35 -3.91 14.47 1.41
N THR A 36 -4.03 13.72 2.50
CA THR A 36 -4.54 14.26 3.76
C THR A 36 -4.06 13.42 4.93
N VAL A 37 -3.98 14.04 6.11
CA VAL A 37 -3.78 13.32 7.37
C VAL A 37 -5.14 12.92 7.90
N VAL A 38 -5.36 11.61 8.01
CA VAL A 38 -6.58 11.02 8.56
C VAL A 38 -6.32 10.73 10.03
N LYS A 39 -7.13 11.30 10.92
CA LYS A 39 -7.17 10.94 12.34
C LYS A 39 -8.03 9.69 12.51
N GLU A 40 -7.69 8.84 13.48
CA GLU A 40 -8.39 7.57 13.75
C GLU A 40 -8.56 6.77 12.45
N ALA A 41 -7.47 6.62 11.70
CA ALA A 41 -7.52 6.05 10.38
C ALA A 41 -7.94 4.58 10.43
N LYS A 42 -9.14 4.30 9.93
CA LYS A 42 -9.74 2.96 9.88
C LYS A 42 -9.21 2.19 8.68
N PHE A 43 -8.20 1.37 8.90
CA PHE A 43 -7.63 0.49 7.89
C PHE A 43 -8.58 -0.68 7.62
N GLN A 44 -9.08 -0.77 6.39
CA GLN A 44 -9.97 -1.84 5.94
C GLN A 44 -9.26 -2.77 4.95
N VAL A 45 -9.51 -4.07 5.10
CA VAL A 45 -8.98 -5.10 4.20
C VAL A 45 -9.94 -5.28 3.02
N ALA A 46 -9.57 -4.77 1.85
CA ALA A 46 -10.41 -4.80 0.65
C ALA A 46 -10.36 -6.14 -0.10
N SER A 47 -9.24 -6.86 -0.03
CA SER A 47 -9.05 -8.16 -0.67
C SER A 47 -8.54 -9.22 0.32
N PRO A 48 -9.41 -9.76 1.20
CA PRO A 48 -8.98 -10.66 2.29
C PRO A 48 -8.39 -12.00 1.80
N LYS A 49 -8.72 -12.41 0.57
CA LYS A 49 -8.17 -13.63 -0.05
C LYS A 49 -6.81 -13.41 -0.75
N HIS A 50 -6.36 -12.17 -0.89
CA HIS A 50 -5.08 -11.89 -1.55
C HIS A 50 -3.91 -12.30 -0.63
N PRO A 51 -2.85 -12.97 -1.13
CA PRO A 51 -1.75 -13.43 -0.28
C PRO A 51 -1.11 -12.33 0.57
N VAL A 52 -0.97 -11.12 0.04
CA VAL A 52 -0.43 -9.95 0.77
C VAL A 52 -1.28 -9.57 2.00
N MET A 53 -2.55 -9.96 2.03
CA MET A 53 -3.47 -9.70 3.14
C MET A 53 -3.60 -10.88 4.12
N ALA A 54 -2.86 -11.98 3.91
CA ALA A 54 -2.87 -13.12 4.80
C ALA A 54 -2.58 -12.70 6.25
N GLY A 55 -3.47 -13.11 7.17
CA GLY A 55 -3.37 -12.77 8.59
C GLY A 55 -3.49 -11.28 8.95
N ILE A 56 -3.86 -10.41 8.01
CA ILE A 56 -4.16 -8.99 8.28
C ILE A 56 -5.67 -8.86 8.52
N LYS A 57 -6.03 -8.23 9.63
CA LYS A 57 -7.40 -7.87 10.01
C LYS A 57 -7.58 -6.35 9.86
N PRO A 58 -8.80 -5.83 9.78
CA PRO A 58 -9.03 -4.40 9.96
C PRO A 58 -8.45 -3.90 11.29
N PHE A 59 -7.94 -2.68 11.31
CA PHE A 59 -7.40 -2.02 12.51
C PHE A 59 -7.49 -0.51 12.39
N GLU A 60 -7.24 0.17 13.49
CA GLU A 60 -7.18 1.62 13.55
C GLU A 60 -5.78 2.06 13.96
N ILE A 61 -5.32 3.18 13.40
CA ILE A 61 -4.12 3.89 13.82
C ILE A 61 -4.49 5.33 14.19
N PRO A 62 -3.83 5.94 15.19
CA PRO A 62 -4.24 7.26 15.69
C PRO A 62 -4.25 8.34 14.60
N PHE A 63 -3.28 8.29 13.68
CA PHE A 63 -3.22 9.15 12.52
C PHE A 63 -2.28 8.59 11.44
N GLU A 64 -2.52 8.94 10.19
CA GLU A 64 -1.62 8.65 9.07
C GLU A 64 -1.85 9.64 7.91
N GLU A 65 -0.81 9.94 7.14
CA GLU A 65 -0.98 10.62 5.86
C GLU A 65 -1.23 9.59 4.75
N PHE A 66 -2.36 9.76 4.04
CA PHE A 66 -2.68 8.95 2.88
C PHE A 66 -2.74 9.79 1.62
N TYR A 67 -2.27 9.20 0.53
CA TYR A 67 -2.63 9.62 -0.81
C TYR A 67 -3.90 8.87 -1.23
N TYR A 68 -4.88 9.61 -1.73
CA TYR A 68 -6.22 9.11 -2.09
C TYR A 68 -6.63 9.66 -3.46
N LYS A 69 -7.74 9.16 -4.03
CA LYS A 69 -8.09 9.39 -5.45
C LYS A 69 -6.91 9.08 -6.38
N LEU A 70 -6.22 7.97 -6.06
CA LEU A 70 -5.03 7.53 -6.79
C LEU A 70 -5.34 7.32 -8.26
N LYS A 71 -4.38 7.67 -9.12
CA LYS A 71 -4.45 7.29 -10.52
C LYS A 71 -4.17 5.80 -10.62
N VAL A 72 -4.96 5.08 -11.41
CA VAL A 72 -4.80 3.65 -11.69
C VAL A 72 -4.87 3.42 -13.20
N PRO A 73 -4.32 2.32 -13.74
CA PRO A 73 -4.51 1.99 -15.14
C PRO A 73 -5.99 1.88 -15.50
N LYS A 74 -6.32 2.07 -16.78
CA LYS A 74 -7.69 1.83 -17.27
C LYS A 74 -7.94 0.33 -17.37
N ALA A 75 -9.00 -0.16 -16.70
CA ALA A 75 -9.44 -1.56 -16.72
C ALA A 75 -8.32 -2.62 -16.60
N PRO A 76 -7.44 -2.54 -15.58
CA PRO A 76 -6.33 -3.47 -15.44
C PRO A 76 -6.84 -4.87 -15.09
N LYS A 77 -6.38 -5.87 -15.84
CA LYS A 77 -6.53 -7.27 -15.44
C LYS A 77 -5.65 -7.53 -14.20
N ASN A 78 -6.13 -8.36 -13.28
CA ASN A 78 -5.42 -8.80 -12.08
C ASN A 78 -4.91 -7.68 -11.15
N TRP A 79 -5.57 -6.53 -11.16
CA TRP A 79 -5.35 -5.47 -10.18
C TRP A 79 -6.37 -5.59 -9.05
N ARG A 80 -5.92 -5.44 -7.81
CA ARG A 80 -6.75 -5.59 -6.62
C ARG A 80 -6.46 -4.48 -5.63
N ALA A 81 -7.50 -3.79 -5.17
CA ALA A 81 -7.40 -2.97 -3.97
C ALA A 81 -7.11 -3.89 -2.77
N LEU A 82 -6.07 -3.57 -2.02
CA LEU A 82 -5.69 -4.29 -0.81
C LEU A 82 -6.20 -3.58 0.44
N VAL A 83 -6.09 -2.26 0.46
CA VAL A 83 -6.37 -1.41 1.60
C VAL A 83 -7.30 -0.29 1.20
N GLN A 84 -8.37 -0.11 1.98
CA GLN A 84 -9.23 1.05 1.90
C GLN A 84 -9.29 1.79 3.24
N VAL A 85 -9.45 3.12 3.17
CA VAL A 85 -9.62 3.99 4.34
C VAL A 85 -10.75 4.98 4.03
N PRO A 86 -11.69 5.23 4.97
CA PRO A 86 -12.69 6.28 4.82
C PRO A 86 -12.04 7.67 4.77
N ILE A 87 -12.19 8.39 3.66
CA ILE A 87 -11.66 9.75 3.47
C ILE A 87 -12.71 10.56 2.71
N GLU A 88 -13.08 11.73 3.22
CA GLU A 88 -14.13 12.59 2.62
C GLU A 88 -15.45 11.83 2.35
N GLY A 89 -15.83 10.90 3.23
CA GLY A 89 -17.03 10.08 3.07
C GLY A 89 -16.92 8.93 2.06
N ASN A 90 -15.76 8.71 1.44
CA ASN A 90 -15.53 7.67 0.43
C ASN A 90 -14.60 6.57 0.96
N ALA A 91 -14.81 5.33 0.50
CA ALA A 91 -13.88 4.22 0.74
C ALA A 91 -12.69 4.28 -0.22
N GLU A 92 -11.73 5.15 0.09
CA GLU A 92 -10.58 5.42 -0.77
C GLU A 92 -9.58 4.26 -0.77
N THR A 93 -9.16 3.81 -1.96
CA THR A 93 -8.10 2.81 -2.06
C THR A 93 -6.75 3.47 -1.83
N VAL A 94 -6.07 3.05 -0.77
CA VAL A 94 -4.75 3.56 -0.35
C VAL A 94 -3.65 2.51 -0.50
N GLY A 95 -4.01 1.27 -0.84
CA GLY A 95 -3.05 0.22 -1.16
C GLY A 95 -3.60 -0.81 -2.14
N TRP A 96 -2.74 -1.37 -2.98
CA TRP A 96 -3.12 -2.27 -4.08
C TRP A 96 -2.04 -3.29 -4.40
N ALA A 97 -2.44 -4.34 -5.12
CA ALA A 97 -1.57 -5.29 -5.77
C ALA A 97 -1.92 -5.38 -7.26
N TRP A 98 -0.92 -5.64 -8.08
CA TRP A 98 -1.11 -5.86 -9.51
C TRP A 98 -0.16 -6.94 -10.04
N GLU A 99 -0.72 -7.90 -10.75
CA GLU A 99 0.04 -8.85 -11.58
C GLU A 99 -0.11 -8.47 -13.05
N ARG A 100 1.00 -8.07 -13.68
CA ARG A 100 1.09 -7.74 -15.10
C ARG A 100 1.02 -9.00 -15.96
N SER A 101 0.69 -8.82 -17.24
CA SER A 101 0.60 -9.92 -18.21
C SER A 101 1.93 -10.66 -18.44
N ASP A 102 3.06 -10.01 -18.18
CA ASP A 102 4.40 -10.61 -18.20
C ASP A 102 4.75 -11.38 -16.92
N GLY A 103 3.79 -11.50 -15.98
CA GLY A 103 3.98 -12.15 -14.68
C GLY A 103 4.75 -11.30 -13.67
N GLY A 104 5.04 -10.03 -13.98
CA GLY A 104 5.60 -9.08 -13.04
C GLY A 104 4.59 -8.67 -11.97
N ARG A 105 5.03 -8.55 -10.71
CA ARG A 105 4.18 -8.19 -9.57
C ARG A 105 4.55 -6.83 -8.99
N SER A 106 3.53 -6.03 -8.66
CA SER A 106 3.66 -4.74 -8.00
C SER A 106 2.73 -4.63 -6.79
N VAL A 107 3.20 -4.02 -5.71
CA VAL A 107 2.38 -3.65 -4.54
C VAL A 107 2.64 -2.20 -4.17
N GLY A 108 1.56 -1.44 -3.97
CA GLY A 108 1.61 -0.08 -3.47
C GLY A 108 0.85 0.11 -2.18
N TYR A 109 1.36 1.01 -1.33
CA TYR A 109 0.67 1.48 -0.14
C TYR A 109 1.06 2.92 0.19
N SER A 110 0.06 3.82 0.27
CA SER A 110 0.29 5.26 0.39
C SER A 110 0.55 5.75 1.81
N GLY A 111 0.26 4.94 2.83
CA GLY A 111 0.66 5.20 4.21
C GLY A 111 2.17 5.04 4.43
N LEU A 112 2.61 4.98 5.69
CA LEU A 112 4.03 5.02 6.13
C LEU A 112 4.66 6.42 6.16
N HIS A 113 3.86 7.45 6.42
CA HIS A 113 4.42 8.80 6.64
C HIS A 113 5.00 8.92 8.04
N PHE A 114 4.23 8.56 9.07
CA PHE A 114 4.64 8.73 10.45
C PHE A 114 5.37 7.51 10.99
N HIS A 115 6.59 7.72 11.49
CA HIS A 115 7.46 6.66 12.04
C HIS A 115 6.77 5.84 13.14
N VAL A 116 5.91 6.46 13.96
CA VAL A 116 5.19 5.77 15.04
C VAL A 116 4.34 4.59 14.53
N ASN A 117 3.81 4.67 13.30
CA ASN A 117 2.95 3.63 12.73
C ASN A 117 3.72 2.34 12.42
N TRP A 118 5.05 2.39 12.28
CA TRP A 118 5.88 1.20 12.15
C TRP A 118 5.84 0.30 13.39
N ARG A 119 5.43 0.82 14.56
CA ARG A 119 5.23 -0.01 15.76
C ARG A 119 4.02 -0.93 15.64
N HIS A 120 3.10 -0.68 14.71
CA HIS A 120 1.91 -1.51 14.52
C HIS A 120 2.25 -2.79 13.75
N ARG A 121 2.08 -3.96 14.38
CA ARG A 121 2.48 -5.26 13.81
C ARG A 121 1.81 -5.58 12.46
N GLN A 122 0.57 -5.11 12.23
CA GLN A 122 -0.11 -5.37 10.97
C GLN A 122 0.47 -4.53 9.81
N TYR A 123 1.00 -3.34 10.11
CA TYR A 123 1.75 -2.51 9.17
C TYR A 123 3.03 -3.22 8.72
N GLN A 124 3.79 -3.71 9.70
CA GLN A 124 5.02 -4.47 9.44
C GLN A 124 4.73 -5.72 8.60
N ARG A 125 3.65 -6.44 8.93
CA ARG A 125 3.21 -7.64 8.19
C ARG A 125 2.86 -7.30 6.74
N LEU A 126 2.07 -6.25 6.51
CA LEU A 126 1.73 -5.78 5.15
C LEU A 126 2.98 -5.58 4.31
N ILE A 127 3.97 -4.87 4.86
CA ILE A 127 5.22 -4.52 4.18
C ILE A 127 6.02 -5.79 3.85
N ALA A 128 6.26 -6.64 4.84
CA ALA A 128 7.02 -7.88 4.64
C ALA A 128 6.35 -8.81 3.60
N GLN A 129 5.02 -8.93 3.66
CA GLN A 129 4.27 -9.79 2.72
C GLN A 129 4.24 -9.22 1.30
N ALA A 130 4.22 -7.90 1.15
CA ALA A 130 4.35 -7.26 -0.16
C ALA A 130 5.70 -7.60 -0.82
N VAL A 131 6.80 -7.57 -0.04
CA VAL A 131 8.13 -7.98 -0.52
C VAL A 131 8.12 -9.45 -0.94
N LEU A 132 7.67 -10.37 -0.08
CA LEU A 132 7.63 -11.80 -0.41
C LEU A 132 6.81 -12.06 -1.68
N TRP A 133 5.60 -11.50 -1.76
CA TRP A 133 4.71 -11.72 -2.89
C TRP A 133 5.27 -11.18 -4.21
N THR A 134 5.91 -10.00 -4.18
CA THR A 134 6.52 -9.39 -5.38
C THR A 134 7.81 -10.08 -5.82
N LEU A 135 8.49 -10.80 -4.92
CA LEU A 135 9.58 -11.73 -5.20
C LEU A 135 9.10 -13.10 -5.67
N LYS A 136 7.78 -13.32 -5.77
CA LYS A 136 7.15 -14.62 -6.07
C LYS A 136 7.48 -15.72 -5.04
N LEU A 137 7.83 -15.32 -3.82
CA LEU A 137 8.02 -16.23 -2.70
C LEU A 137 6.67 -16.56 -2.04
N PRO A 138 6.55 -17.73 -1.39
CA PRO A 138 5.34 -18.10 -0.68
C PRO A 138 5.07 -17.12 0.48
N VAL A 139 3.82 -16.66 0.59
CA VAL A 139 3.35 -15.92 1.76
C VAL A 139 2.66 -16.91 2.72
N PRO A 140 3.05 -16.96 4.00
CA PRO A 140 2.41 -17.86 4.97
C PRO A 140 0.90 -17.60 5.09
N LYS A 141 0.08 -18.66 5.11
CA LYS A 141 -1.38 -18.56 5.16
C LYS A 141 -1.90 -17.81 6.39
N ASP A 142 -1.23 -17.99 7.53
CA ASP A 142 -1.59 -17.31 8.79
C ASP A 142 -0.94 -15.93 8.94
N GLY A 143 -0.26 -15.48 7.89
CA GLY A 143 0.47 -14.23 7.83
C GLY A 143 1.92 -14.33 8.33
N PHE A 144 2.80 -13.51 7.74
CA PHE A 144 4.20 -13.45 8.08
C PHE A 144 4.40 -12.94 9.52
N LYS A 145 5.26 -13.61 10.26
CA LYS A 145 5.63 -13.24 11.64
C LYS A 145 6.84 -12.31 11.60
N VAL A 146 6.58 -11.01 11.62
CA VAL A 146 7.67 -10.02 11.72
C VAL A 146 8.29 -10.07 13.12
N LYS A 147 9.61 -10.24 13.16
CA LYS A 147 10.44 -10.16 14.37
C LYS A 147 11.34 -8.94 14.26
N LEU A 148 10.75 -7.75 14.41
CA LEU A 148 11.52 -6.50 14.44
C LEU A 148 11.91 -6.22 15.89
N ASP A 149 13.20 -5.99 16.15
CA ASP A 149 13.65 -5.48 17.44
C ASP A 149 13.06 -4.07 17.64
N PRO A 150 12.30 -3.81 18.72
CA PRO A 150 11.78 -2.48 19.01
C PRO A 150 12.83 -1.37 19.01
N LYS A 151 14.09 -1.68 19.33
CA LYS A 151 15.21 -0.73 19.29
C LYS A 151 15.49 -0.22 17.87
N ALA A 152 15.19 -1.01 16.84
CA ALA A 152 15.32 -0.57 15.44
C ALA A 152 14.31 0.53 15.08
N LEU A 153 13.30 0.78 15.92
CA LEU A 153 12.31 1.85 15.76
C LEU A 153 12.59 3.06 16.66
N GLU A 154 13.70 3.08 17.38
CA GLU A 154 14.11 4.26 18.14
C GLU A 154 14.72 5.28 17.18
N LEU A 155 14.19 6.51 17.23
CA LEU A 155 14.77 7.64 16.51
C LEU A 155 15.97 8.14 17.32
N LYS A 156 17.08 8.40 16.63
CA LYS A 156 18.27 9.01 17.22
C LYS A 156 18.13 10.52 17.26
#